data_AF-A0A8T6J872-F1
#
_entry.id   AF-A0A8T6J872-F1
#
_cell.length_a   1.000
_cell.length_b   1.000
_cell.length_c   1.000
_cell.angle_alpha   90.00
_cell.angle_beta   90.00
_cell.angle_gamma   90.00
#
_symmetry.space_group_name_H-M   'P 1'
#
loop_
_entity.id
_entity.type
_entity.pdbx_description
1 polymer ?
#
loop_
_entity_poly.entity_id
_entity_poly.type
_entity_poly.pdbx_seq_one_letter_code
_entity_poly.pdbx_strand_id
1 'polypeptide(L)'
;MSNRCVREPSVVSACATTRTCAQGTSSSASRAWRRPGPDRPPRAQQPLTDVPREFTRAQRLSARALRVFATMTYSELRDPRLSGVQFTHVAFSPDLSVCRVWYLPGSADGETTAASLKVASGYMRKRLGESFRLRRQPELRFVLDESVARGEALEGLIEDAVRRDRAARK
;
A
#
# COMPACT_ATOMS: atom_id res chain seq x y z
N MET A 1 20.07 28.52 -63.99
CA MET A 1 20.95 27.82 -63.04
C MET A 1 20.01 27.09 -62.08
N SER A 2 19.54 25.85 -62.37
CA SER A 2 20.24 24.65 -62.90
C SER A 2 21.16 24.07 -61.82
N ASN A 3 21.05 22.83 -61.33
CA ASN A 3 20.21 21.64 -61.68
C ASN A 3 19.61 21.04 -60.37
N ARG A 4 18.55 20.20 -60.30
CA ARG A 4 18.17 18.93 -60.99
C ARG A 4 19.17 17.76 -60.80
N CYS A 5 18.82 16.78 -59.96
CA CYS A 5 19.11 15.33 -60.00
C CYS A 5 18.71 14.75 -58.62
N VAL A 6 17.82 13.77 -58.40
CA VAL A 6 17.51 12.48 -59.06
C VAL A 6 18.46 11.34 -58.67
N ARG A 7 18.01 10.44 -57.76
CA ARG A 7 17.86 9.00 -58.06
C ARG A 7 17.13 8.17 -56.98
N GLU A 8 16.47 7.13 -57.45
CA GLU A 8 15.93 5.93 -56.75
C GLU A 8 17.05 4.83 -56.65
N PRO A 9 16.85 3.53 -56.31
CA PRO A 9 15.63 2.73 -56.01
C PRO A 9 15.82 1.83 -54.75
N SER A 10 15.31 0.60 -54.51
CA SER A 10 14.53 -0.42 -55.28
C SER A 10 13.99 -1.54 -54.37
N VAL A 11 12.75 -2.02 -54.62
CA VAL A 11 12.28 -3.44 -54.46
C VAL A 11 12.16 -3.93 -52.98
N VAL A 12 11.18 -4.74 -52.54
CA VAL A 12 10.83 -6.17 -52.76
C VAL A 12 9.29 -6.30 -52.60
N SER A 13 8.52 -6.76 -53.60
CA SER A 13 8.26 -8.13 -54.08
C SER A 13 7.37 -9.01 -53.17
N ALA A 14 6.63 -9.94 -53.78
CA ALA A 14 5.44 -10.60 -53.19
C ALA A 14 5.65 -12.12 -52.92
N CYS A 15 4.53 -12.87 -52.86
CA CYS A 15 4.39 -14.33 -52.65
C CYS A 15 4.47 -14.84 -51.19
N ALA A 16 3.75 -15.91 -50.79
CA ALA A 16 2.63 -16.61 -51.44
C ALA A 16 1.82 -17.47 -50.44
N THR A 17 0.64 -17.92 -50.88
CA THR A 17 -0.36 -18.70 -50.11
C THR A 17 -0.03 -20.19 -49.95
N THR A 18 -0.04 -20.67 -48.69
CA THR A 18 -0.26 -22.07 -48.26
C THR A 18 -1.09 -22.01 -46.95
N ARG A 19 -2.24 -22.68 -46.71
CA ARG A 19 -2.77 -24.02 -47.09
C ARG A 19 -1.89 -25.16 -46.51
N THR A 20 -2.36 -26.14 -45.72
CA THR A 20 -3.74 -26.60 -45.36
C THR A 20 -3.69 -27.52 -44.11
N CYS A 21 -4.85 -28.02 -43.63
CA CYS A 21 -5.02 -29.24 -42.79
C CYS A 21 -4.56 -29.16 -41.32
N ALA A 22 -5.04 -29.99 -40.37
CA ALA A 22 -6.20 -30.92 -40.29
C ALA A 22 -6.64 -30.94 -38.80
N GLN A 23 -7.94 -30.96 -38.42
CA GLN A 23 -8.97 -32.01 -38.57
C GLN A 23 -8.70 -33.34 -37.84
N GLY A 24 -9.73 -33.80 -37.12
CA GLY A 24 -9.80 -35.11 -36.43
C GLY A 24 -9.51 -35.03 -34.93
N THR A 25 -10.09 -35.85 -34.04
CA THR A 25 -11.20 -36.85 -34.08
C THR A 25 -11.51 -37.12 -32.59
N SER A 26 -12.67 -37.52 -32.08
CA SER A 26 -14.04 -37.87 -32.50
C SER A 26 -14.70 -38.46 -31.22
N SER A 27 -15.80 -39.24 -31.32
CA SER A 27 -16.36 -40.08 -30.24
C SER A 27 -16.80 -39.35 -28.95
N SER A 28 -18.09 -39.00 -28.77
CA SER A 28 -19.19 -39.92 -28.44
C SER A 28 -18.79 -40.97 -27.38
N ALA A 29 -18.87 -40.67 -26.09
CA ALA A 29 -20.09 -40.66 -25.26
C ALA A 29 -20.69 -42.04 -24.96
N SER A 30 -20.72 -42.41 -23.66
CA SER A 30 -21.71 -43.36 -23.14
C SER A 30 -22.00 -43.11 -21.66
N ARG A 31 -23.24 -43.42 -21.24
CA ARG A 31 -23.71 -43.64 -19.85
C ARG A 31 -23.60 -42.42 -18.91
N ALA A 32 -24.67 -41.64 -18.76
CA ALA A 32 -25.87 -41.93 -17.97
C ALA A 32 -25.69 -41.71 -16.46
N TRP A 33 -26.09 -40.51 -16.01
CA TRP A 33 -26.43 -40.20 -14.62
C TRP A 33 -27.83 -39.59 -14.56
N ARG A 34 -28.59 -39.88 -13.50
CA ARG A 34 -30.00 -39.48 -13.35
C ARG A 34 -30.11 -37.96 -13.20
N ARG A 35 -31.22 -37.36 -13.66
CA ARG A 35 -31.55 -35.96 -13.31
C ARG A 35 -31.81 -35.84 -11.80
N PRO A 36 -31.12 -34.95 -11.07
CA PRO A 36 -31.61 -34.41 -9.80
C PRO A 36 -32.78 -33.44 -10.09
N GLY A 37 -33.60 -33.15 -9.06
CA GLY A 37 -34.73 -32.22 -9.16
C GLY A 37 -34.32 -30.74 -9.35
N PRO A 38 -35.29 -29.85 -9.66
CA PRO A 38 -35.04 -28.45 -9.99
C PRO A 38 -34.64 -27.57 -8.80
N ASP A 39 -34.67 -28.09 -7.57
CA ASP A 39 -34.51 -27.33 -6.32
C ASP A 39 -33.07 -27.29 -5.79
N ARG A 40 -32.08 -27.23 -6.69
CA ARG A 40 -30.74 -26.77 -6.32
C ARG A 40 -30.69 -25.26 -6.57
N PRO A 41 -30.91 -24.39 -5.57
CA PRO A 41 -30.53 -23.00 -5.73
C PRO A 41 -29.05 -22.99 -6.13
N PRO A 42 -28.61 -22.10 -7.04
CA PRO A 42 -27.19 -21.96 -7.26
C PRO A 42 -26.57 -21.67 -5.89
N ARG A 43 -25.60 -22.50 -5.48
CA ARG A 43 -24.51 -21.94 -4.69
C ARG A 43 -23.84 -20.94 -5.62
N ALA A 44 -24.37 -19.72 -5.61
CA ALA A 44 -23.58 -18.53 -5.79
C ALA A 44 -22.47 -18.65 -4.75
N GLN A 45 -21.38 -19.28 -5.17
CA GLN A 45 -20.07 -18.99 -4.66
C GLN A 45 -19.89 -17.51 -4.99
N GLN A 46 -20.39 -16.64 -4.11
CA GLN A 46 -20.04 -15.24 -4.12
C GLN A 46 -18.51 -15.24 -4.14
N PRO A 47 -17.88 -14.78 -5.23
CA PRO A 47 -16.44 -14.91 -5.33
C PRO A 47 -15.85 -14.18 -4.12
N LEU A 48 -15.00 -14.87 -3.36
CA LEU A 48 -14.33 -14.31 -2.19
C LEU A 48 -13.20 -13.38 -2.67
N THR A 49 -13.65 -12.33 -3.34
CA THR A 49 -12.88 -11.26 -3.95
C THR A 49 -13.51 -9.96 -3.48
N ASP A 50 -13.45 -9.72 -2.17
CA ASP A 50 -13.16 -8.37 -1.69
C ASP A 50 -11.72 -8.03 -2.14
N VAL A 51 -11.56 -7.85 -3.45
CA VAL A 51 -10.34 -7.31 -4.04
C VAL A 51 -10.28 -5.86 -3.56
N PRO A 52 -9.27 -5.49 -2.75
CA PRO A 52 -9.27 -4.18 -2.10
C PRO A 52 -9.32 -3.10 -3.16
N ARG A 53 -10.38 -2.28 -3.08
CA ARG A 53 -10.72 -1.23 -4.06
C ARG A 53 -9.47 -0.45 -4.44
N GLU A 54 -9.24 -0.29 -5.75
CA GLU A 54 -8.01 0.25 -6.34
C GLU A 54 -7.37 1.34 -5.47
N PHE A 55 -6.21 1.03 -4.87
CA PHE A 55 -5.62 1.88 -3.82
C PHE A 55 -5.65 3.34 -4.22
N THR A 56 -6.39 4.14 -3.45
CA THR A 56 -6.60 5.56 -3.77
C THR A 56 -5.25 6.28 -3.88
N ARG A 57 -5.22 7.38 -4.63
CA ARG A 57 -3.99 8.19 -4.76
C ARG A 57 -3.43 8.58 -3.39
N ALA A 58 -4.30 8.85 -2.41
CA ALA A 58 -3.94 9.14 -1.02
C ALA A 58 -3.27 7.95 -0.31
N GLN A 59 -3.80 6.73 -0.42
CA GLN A 59 -3.20 5.53 0.20
C GLN A 59 -1.84 5.15 -0.41
N ARG A 60 -1.70 5.26 -1.74
CA ARG A 60 -0.38 5.09 -2.39
C ARG A 60 0.63 6.16 -1.98
N LEU A 61 0.15 7.38 -1.68
CA LEU A 61 0.99 8.47 -1.18
C LEU A 61 1.40 8.25 0.27
N SER A 62 0.50 7.79 1.16
CA SER A 62 0.80 7.60 2.58
C SER A 62 1.81 6.49 2.83
N ALA A 63 1.69 5.34 2.15
CA ALA A 63 2.68 4.26 2.23
C ALA A 63 4.09 4.74 1.83
N ARG A 64 4.20 5.58 0.80
CA ARG A 64 5.47 6.20 0.40
C ARG A 64 5.93 7.29 1.38
N ALA A 65 5.00 8.05 1.98
CA ALA A 65 5.32 9.13 2.92
C ALA A 65 5.85 8.58 4.24
N LEU A 66 5.25 7.52 4.77
CA LEU A 66 5.72 6.78 5.94
C LEU A 66 7.20 6.37 5.79
N ARG A 67 7.56 5.81 4.63
CA ARG A 67 8.96 5.45 4.33
C ARG A 67 9.90 6.66 4.25
N VAL A 68 9.44 7.79 3.71
CA VAL A 68 10.23 9.04 3.69
C VAL A 68 10.45 9.57 5.11
N PHE A 69 9.39 9.70 5.92
CA PHE A 69 9.49 10.16 7.30
C PHE A 69 10.38 9.26 8.16
N ALA A 70 10.29 7.93 8.01
CA ALA A 70 11.15 6.99 8.70
C ALA A 70 12.63 7.24 8.37
N THR A 71 13.00 7.35 7.08
CA THR A 71 14.38 7.68 6.68
C THR A 71 14.83 9.01 7.29
N MET A 72 14.03 10.08 7.15
CA MET A 72 14.36 11.42 7.64
C MET A 72 14.68 11.45 9.14
N THR A 73 13.96 10.68 9.95
CA THR A 73 14.13 10.67 11.41
C THR A 73 15.51 10.14 11.80
N TYR A 74 16.04 9.16 11.07
CA TYR A 74 17.36 8.59 11.33
C TYR A 74 18.52 9.37 10.66
N SER A 75 18.28 10.01 9.50
CA SER A 75 19.35 10.68 8.73
C SER A 75 19.49 12.17 8.98
N GLU A 76 18.41 12.87 9.31
CA GLU A 76 18.33 14.35 9.22
C GLU A 76 17.95 15.03 10.53
N LEU A 77 17.23 14.36 11.43
CA LEU A 77 16.86 14.89 12.75
C LEU A 77 17.98 14.58 13.77
N ARG A 78 18.77 15.59 14.12
CA ARG A 78 19.88 15.48 15.11
C ARG A 78 19.53 15.91 16.53
N ASP A 79 18.25 16.15 16.83
CA ASP A 79 17.80 16.55 18.16
C ASP A 79 17.73 15.36 19.13
N PRO A 80 18.37 15.44 20.33
CA PRO A 80 18.29 14.37 21.34
C PRO A 80 16.90 14.22 21.97
N ARG A 81 15.96 15.14 21.70
CA ARG A 81 14.54 15.00 22.07
C ARG A 81 13.72 14.21 21.05
N LEU A 82 14.28 13.92 19.87
CA LEU A 82 13.63 13.17 18.80
C LEU A 82 14.29 11.80 18.55
N SER A 83 15.36 11.49 19.28
CA SER A 83 16.00 10.17 19.25
C SER A 83 15.03 9.08 19.72
N GLY A 84 14.77 8.10 18.86
CA GLY A 84 13.86 6.99 19.16
C GLY A 84 12.38 7.25 18.84
N VAL A 85 12.01 8.45 18.35
CA VAL A 85 10.65 8.70 17.84
C VAL A 85 10.41 7.83 16.61
N GLN A 86 9.28 7.12 16.58
CA GLN A 86 8.87 6.30 15.43
C GLN A 86 7.52 6.77 14.89
N PHE A 87 7.31 6.62 13.58
CA PHE A 87 6.04 6.90 12.93
C PHE A 87 5.33 5.58 12.62
N THR A 88 4.18 5.33 13.24
CA THR A 88 3.40 4.10 13.02
C THR A 88 2.58 4.17 11.74
N HIS A 89 1.91 5.30 11.51
CA HIS A 89 0.93 5.44 10.44
C HIS A 89 0.87 6.86 9.87
N VAL A 90 0.42 6.96 8.63
CA VAL A 90 0.22 8.23 7.91
C VAL A 90 -1.09 8.14 7.12
N ALA A 91 -1.91 9.18 7.17
CA ALA A 91 -3.13 9.29 6.37
C ALA A 91 -3.28 10.70 5.78
N PHE A 92 -3.35 10.77 4.46
CA PHE A 92 -3.71 11.99 3.74
C PHE A 92 -5.24 12.16 3.66
N SER A 93 -5.71 13.40 3.73
CA SER A 93 -7.02 13.77 3.19
C SER A 93 -7.11 13.40 1.70
N PRO A 94 -8.30 13.05 1.13
CA PRO A 94 -8.47 12.86 -0.31
C PRO A 94 -7.90 14.02 -1.16
N ASP A 95 -8.04 15.26 -0.69
CA ASP A 95 -7.51 16.48 -1.35
C ASP A 95 -5.99 16.68 -1.17
N LEU A 96 -5.30 15.72 -0.55
CA LEU A 96 -3.86 15.71 -0.24
C LEU A 96 -3.34 16.92 0.55
N SER A 97 -4.22 17.79 1.03
CA SER A 97 -3.88 19.11 1.60
C SER A 97 -3.58 19.06 3.10
N VAL A 98 -4.06 18.02 3.80
CA VAL A 98 -3.75 17.73 5.21
C VAL A 98 -3.23 16.31 5.31
N CYS A 99 -2.16 16.13 6.10
CA CYS A 99 -1.54 14.86 6.42
C CYS A 99 -1.60 14.65 7.94
N ARG A 100 -2.28 13.59 8.38
CA ARG A 100 -2.21 13.10 9.77
C ARG A 100 -1.09 12.09 9.88
N VAL A 101 -0.21 12.28 10.87
CA VAL A 101 0.96 11.44 11.14
C VAL A 101 0.86 10.96 12.58
N TRP A 102 0.77 9.64 12.75
CA TRP A 102 0.78 9.01 14.07
C TRP A 102 2.21 8.67 14.46
N TYR A 103 2.60 9.04 15.67
CA TYR A 103 3.94 8.79 16.20
C TYR A 103 3.90 8.18 17.59
N LEU A 104 4.90 7.35 17.87
CA LEU A 104 5.25 6.89 19.20
C LEU A 104 6.43 7.73 19.71
N PRO A 105 6.35 8.35 20.91
CA PRO A 105 7.52 8.98 21.52
C PRO A 105 8.60 7.94 21.86
N GLY A 106 9.85 8.39 21.89
CA GLY A 106 10.99 7.59 22.34
C GLY A 106 11.20 7.72 23.85
N SER A 107 12.37 8.20 24.24
CA SER A 107 12.76 8.42 25.65
C SER A 107 12.28 9.74 26.27
N ALA A 108 11.44 10.51 25.58
CA ALA A 108 11.00 11.85 25.99
C ALA A 108 9.47 11.96 25.98
N ASP A 109 8.91 12.82 26.83
CA ASP A 109 7.47 12.97 26.99
C ASP A 109 6.74 13.26 25.67
N GLY A 110 5.50 12.79 25.55
CA GLY A 110 4.69 12.99 24.35
C GLY A 110 4.51 14.47 23.97
N GLU A 111 4.36 15.36 24.96
CA GLU A 111 4.21 16.80 24.75
C GLU A 111 5.51 17.50 24.32
N THR A 112 6.65 17.16 24.95
CA THR A 112 7.95 17.73 24.59
C THR A 112 8.36 17.27 23.19
N THR A 113 8.08 16.01 22.87
CA THR A 113 8.19 15.43 21.53
C THR A 113 7.30 16.16 20.52
N ALA A 114 6.02 16.42 20.85
CA ALA A 114 5.09 17.16 19.98
C ALA A 114 5.59 18.58 19.68
N ALA A 115 6.13 19.29 20.68
CA ALA A 115 6.71 20.61 20.51
C ALA A 115 7.94 20.60 19.58
N SER A 116 8.85 19.63 19.75
CA SER A 116 10.01 19.44 18.87
C SER A 116 9.60 19.05 17.44
N LEU A 117 8.63 18.14 17.27
CA LEU A 117 8.06 17.79 15.96
C LEU A 117 7.39 18.99 15.26
N LYS A 118 6.74 19.89 16.02
CA LYS A 118 6.16 21.13 15.49
C LYS A 118 7.23 22.07 14.91
N VAL A 119 8.43 22.14 15.50
CA VAL A 119 9.58 22.88 14.94
C VAL A 119 10.12 22.15 13.69
N ALA A 120 10.35 20.84 13.79
CA ALA A 120 10.81 20.02 12.67
C ALA A 120 9.83 19.98 11.46
N SER A 121 8.55 20.30 11.67
CA SER A 121 7.50 20.29 10.62
C SER A 121 7.86 21.12 9.38
N GLY A 122 8.56 22.25 9.53
CA GLY A 122 8.98 23.10 8.39
C GLY A 122 9.99 22.39 7.49
N TYR A 123 10.93 21.67 8.10
CA TYR A 123 11.91 20.84 7.40
C TYR A 123 11.24 19.63 6.73
N MET A 124 10.35 18.93 7.45
CA MET A 124 9.56 17.83 6.92
C MET A 124 8.74 18.25 5.68
N ARG A 125 8.06 19.39 5.72
CA ARG A 125 7.31 19.92 4.57
C ARG A 125 8.20 20.14 3.34
N LYS A 126 9.41 20.69 3.52
CA LYS A 126 10.40 20.87 2.43
C LYS A 126 10.80 19.51 1.81
N ARG A 127 11.25 18.57 2.63
CA ARG A 127 11.72 17.24 2.18
C ARG A 127 10.60 16.39 1.55
N LEU A 128 9.35 16.56 1.99
CA LEU A 128 8.18 16.03 1.29
C LEU A 128 8.00 16.66 -0.09
N GLY A 129 8.16 17.98 -0.24
CA GLY A 129 8.11 18.66 -1.55
C GLY A 129 9.18 18.18 -2.53
N GLU A 130 10.36 17.82 -2.04
CA GLU A 130 11.43 17.20 -2.84
C GLU A 130 11.11 15.74 -3.20
N SER A 131 10.54 14.98 -2.25
CA SER A 131 10.21 13.55 -2.41
C SER A 131 8.93 13.27 -3.21
N PHE A 132 8.02 14.25 -3.30
CA PHE A 132 6.70 14.14 -3.90
C PHE A 132 6.39 15.31 -4.82
N ARG A 133 6.12 15.00 -6.10
CA ARG A 133 5.65 15.97 -7.12
C ARG A 133 4.20 16.39 -6.86
N LEU A 134 3.98 17.19 -5.82
CA LEU A 134 2.69 17.76 -5.41
C LEU A 134 2.63 19.26 -5.77
N ARG A 135 1.45 19.75 -6.17
CA ARG A 135 1.22 21.18 -6.46
C ARG A 135 1.19 22.06 -5.19
N ARG A 136 0.83 21.47 -4.05
CA ARG A 136 0.81 22.10 -2.72
C ARG A 136 1.46 21.13 -1.74
N GLN A 137 2.30 21.64 -0.84
CA GLN A 137 2.79 20.83 0.28
C GLN A 137 1.69 20.70 1.34
N PRO A 138 1.48 19.52 1.94
CA PRO A 138 0.46 19.31 2.95
C PRO A 138 0.75 20.08 4.24
N GLU A 139 -0.30 20.38 4.99
CA GLU A 139 -0.20 20.67 6.42
C GLU A 139 0.06 19.35 7.18
N LEU A 140 1.02 19.34 8.11
CA LEU A 140 1.34 18.17 8.93
C LEU A 140 0.69 18.30 10.31
N ARG A 141 -0.10 17.30 10.69
CA ARG A 141 -0.71 17.18 12.02
C ARG A 141 -0.21 15.91 12.69
N PHE A 142 0.56 16.09 13.76
CA PHE A 142 1.06 15.00 14.58
C PHE A 142 0.00 14.58 15.60
N VAL A 143 -0.15 13.27 15.80
CA VAL A 143 -1.05 12.64 16.76
C VAL A 143 -0.25 11.55 17.48
N LEU A 144 -0.33 11.50 18.81
CA LEU A 144 0.34 10.44 19.58
C LEU A 144 -0.42 9.11 19.40
N ASP A 145 0.30 8.01 19.30
CA ASP A 145 -0.28 6.69 19.08
C ASP A 145 -0.54 5.94 20.41
N GLU A 146 -1.79 6.03 20.89
CA GLU A 146 -2.26 5.35 22.11
C GLU A 146 -2.27 3.80 22.00
N SER A 147 -2.09 3.26 20.79
CA SER A 147 -2.23 1.82 20.53
C SER A 147 -1.23 0.96 21.30
N VAL A 148 -0.03 1.48 21.59
CA VAL A 148 1.04 0.75 22.30
C VAL A 148 0.71 0.60 23.79
N ALA A 149 0.37 1.69 24.48
CA ALA A 149 -0.05 1.66 25.87
C ALA A 149 -1.30 0.77 26.08
N ARG A 150 -2.20 0.72 25.09
CA ARG A 150 -3.35 -0.20 25.08
C ARG A 150 -2.93 -1.67 24.88
N GLY A 151 -1.86 -1.93 24.13
CA GLY A 151 -1.28 -3.25 23.95
C GLY A 151 -0.67 -3.78 25.25
N GLU A 152 0.18 -2.99 25.90
CA GLU A 152 0.81 -3.33 27.19
C GLU A 152 -0.24 -3.65 28.27
N ALA A 153 -1.29 -2.84 28.37
CA ALA A 153 -2.39 -3.07 29.30
C ALA A 153 -3.17 -4.37 29.02
N LEU A 154 -3.33 -4.76 27.75
CA LEU A 154 -3.97 -6.02 27.36
C LEU A 154 -3.07 -7.23 27.62
N GLU A 155 -1.78 -7.12 27.31
CA GLU A 155 -0.80 -8.21 27.51
C GLU A 155 -0.61 -8.52 28.99
N GLY A 156 -0.58 -7.48 29.85
CA GLY A 156 -0.62 -7.65 31.30
C GLY A 156 -1.83 -8.46 31.79
N LEU A 157 -3.04 -8.14 31.30
CA LEU A 157 -4.27 -8.89 31.63
C LEU A 157 -4.23 -10.36 31.14
N ILE A 158 -3.64 -10.60 29.97
CA ILE A 158 -3.47 -11.95 29.41
C ILE A 158 -2.50 -12.77 30.27
N GLU A 159 -1.34 -12.23 30.63
CA GLU A 159 -0.38 -12.97 31.46
C GLU A 159 -0.97 -13.26 32.84
N ASP A 160 -1.69 -12.31 33.43
CA ASP A 160 -2.39 -12.46 34.70
C ASP A 160 -3.45 -13.59 34.65
N ALA A 161 -4.18 -13.72 33.54
CA ALA A 161 -5.13 -14.81 33.33
C ALA A 161 -4.42 -16.17 33.15
N VAL A 162 -3.34 -16.23 32.36
CA VAL A 162 -2.52 -17.44 32.17
C VAL A 162 -1.84 -17.88 33.47
N ARG A 163 -1.43 -16.93 34.33
CA ARG A 163 -0.86 -17.21 35.66
C ARG A 163 -1.90 -17.85 36.59
N ARG A 164 -3.16 -17.41 36.54
CA ARG A 164 -4.27 -18.01 37.29
C ARG A 164 -4.62 -19.42 36.80
N ASP A 165 -4.75 -19.64 35.48
CA ASP A 165 -5.03 -20.97 34.91
C ASP A 165 -3.94 -21.98 35.29
N ARG A 166 -2.66 -21.62 35.11
CA ARG A 166 -1.51 -22.45 35.48
C ARG A 166 -1.45 -22.78 36.98
N ALA A 167 -1.97 -21.90 37.84
CA ALA A 167 -2.02 -22.12 39.28
C ALA A 167 -3.22 -22.98 39.70
N ALA A 168 -4.37 -22.89 39.02
CA ALA A 168 -5.55 -23.71 39.28
C ALA A 168 -5.43 -25.15 38.75
N ARG A 169 -4.43 -25.42 37.91
CA ARG A 169 -4.21 -26.70 37.20
C ARG A 169 -3.04 -27.51 37.76
N LYS A 170 -2.60 -27.22 38.98
CA LYS A 170 -1.39 -27.77 39.62
C LYS A 170 -1.62 -28.11 41.09
#